data_AF-A0A8T3NF23-F1
#
_entry.id   AF-A0A8T3NF23-F1
#
_cell.length_a   1.000
_cell.length_b   1.000
_cell.length_c   1.000
_cell.angle_alpha   90.00
_cell.angle_beta   90.00
_cell.angle_gamma   90.00
#
_symmetry.space_group_name_H-M   'P 1'
#
loop_
_entity.id
_entity.type
_entity.pdbx_description
1 polymer ?
#
loop_
_entity_poly.entity_id
_entity_poly.type
_entity_poly.pdbx_seq_one_letter_code
_entity_poly.pdbx_strand_id
1 'polypeptide(L)'
;MTRVVFYVSSHGFGHAVREAVVLEAFRRLAPDAEIEVRTEAADWIFPSGVRVVRRGLDIGVVQPESFRLEPRETLVRYAALAAREGELIEREATELHRAGVGLVVADIPSAAFAVARRAGVPSVGIGNFCWDWIYEPWV
;
A
#
# COMPACT_ATOMS: atom_id res chain seq x y z
N MET A 1 8.17 -13.18 -17.16
CA MET A 1 8.63 -12.12 -16.26
C MET A 1 7.72 -12.11 -15.05
N THR A 2 8.26 -11.99 -13.85
CA THR A 2 7.43 -11.97 -12.63
C THR A 2 6.88 -10.57 -12.43
N ARG A 3 5.55 -10.45 -12.33
CA ARG A 3 4.90 -9.17 -12.02
C ARG A 3 4.77 -9.00 -10.51
N VAL A 4 5.22 -7.85 -10.01
CA VAL A 4 5.25 -7.51 -8.59
C VAL A 4 4.41 -6.28 -8.35
N VAL A 5 3.52 -6.34 -7.37
CA VAL A 5 2.68 -5.21 -6.98
C VAL A 5 3.07 -4.73 -5.59
N PHE A 6 3.46 -3.46 -5.49
CA PHE A 6 3.74 -2.76 -4.25
C PHE A 6 2.49 -1.98 -3.84
N TYR A 7 1.86 -2.33 -2.72
CA TYR A 7 0.87 -1.49 -2.06
C TYR A 7 1.59 -0.57 -1.08
N VAL A 8 1.70 0.71 -1.45
CA VAL A 8 2.37 1.73 -0.63
C VAL A 8 1.32 2.56 0.06
N SER A 9 1.42 2.69 1.38
CA SER A 9 0.48 3.51 2.15
C SER A 9 0.30 4.89 1.55
N SER A 10 -0.95 5.36 1.53
CA SER A 10 -1.27 6.72 1.08
C SER A 10 -0.88 7.78 2.12
N HIS A 11 -0.40 7.38 3.30
CA HIS A 11 -0.13 8.28 4.40
C HIS A 11 1.20 9.02 4.26
N GLY A 12 1.12 10.27 3.80
CA GLY A 12 2.24 11.20 3.78
C GLY A 12 3.39 10.78 2.84
N PHE A 13 4.43 11.60 2.79
CA PHE A 13 5.59 11.31 1.92
C PHE A 13 6.59 10.33 2.54
N GLY A 14 6.54 10.08 3.84
CA GLY A 14 7.50 9.20 4.53
C GLY A 14 7.47 7.76 3.99
N HIS A 15 6.27 7.19 3.83
CA HIS A 15 6.05 5.87 3.23
C HIS A 15 6.53 5.84 1.78
N ALA A 16 6.06 6.77 0.95
CA ALA A 16 6.39 6.82 -0.47
C ALA A 16 7.90 6.98 -0.76
N VAL A 17 8.60 7.87 -0.04
CA VAL A 17 10.04 8.11 -0.23
C VAL A 17 10.86 6.89 0.23
N ARG A 18 10.50 6.24 1.34
CA ARG A 18 11.15 5.00 1.77
C ARG A 18 10.98 3.90 0.72
N GLU A 19 9.76 3.69 0.25
CA GLU A 19 9.47 2.68 -0.75
C GLU A 19 10.13 2.98 -2.10
N ALA A 20 10.31 4.25 -2.47
CA ALA A 20 11.08 4.62 -3.66
C ALA A 20 12.52 4.09 -3.62
N VAL A 21 13.19 4.15 -2.46
CA VAL A 21 14.55 3.60 -2.26
C VAL A 21 14.55 2.07 -2.32
N VAL A 22 13.55 1.43 -1.71
CA VAL A 22 13.36 -0.04 -1.77
C VAL A 22 13.13 -0.48 -3.21
N LEU A 23 12.27 0.20 -3.95
CA LEU A 23 11.97 -0.06 -5.35
C LEU A 23 13.22 0.06 -6.23
N GLU A 24 14.05 1.08 -6.01
CA GLU A 24 15.31 1.23 -6.75
C GLU A 24 16.26 0.05 -6.48
N ALA A 25 16.41 -0.37 -5.23
CA ALA A 25 17.21 -1.53 -4.87
C ALA A 25 16.64 -2.82 -5.47
N PHE A 26 15.32 -3.01 -5.39
CA PHE A 26 14.62 -4.17 -5.95
C PHE A 26 14.86 -4.30 -7.44
N ARG A 27 14.75 -3.18 -8.20
CA ARG A 27 14.99 -3.17 -9.65
C ARG A 27 16.41 -3.54 -10.04
N ARG A 28 17.41 -3.16 -9.24
CA ARG A 28 18.80 -3.56 -9.49
C ARG A 28 19.00 -5.07 -9.30
N LEU A 29 18.29 -5.67 -8.34
CA LEU A 29 18.38 -7.10 -8.04
C LEU A 29 17.52 -7.97 -8.96
N ALA A 30 16.41 -7.44 -9.47
CA ALA A 30 15.47 -8.11 -10.34
C ALA A 30 15.11 -7.24 -11.56
N PRO A 31 16.06 -7.03 -12.50
CA PRO A 31 15.88 -6.12 -13.64
C PRO A 31 14.77 -6.53 -14.60
N ASP A 32 14.43 -7.83 -14.65
CA ASP A 32 13.39 -8.39 -15.51
C ASP A 32 12.00 -8.43 -14.85
N ALA A 33 11.84 -7.89 -13.64
CA ALA A 33 10.55 -7.83 -12.97
C ALA A 33 9.70 -6.67 -13.49
N GLU A 34 8.42 -6.93 -13.74
CA GLU A 34 7.43 -5.87 -14.02
C GLU A 34 6.89 -5.34 -12.70
N ILE A 35 7.03 -4.03 -12.45
CA ILE A 35 6.69 -3.44 -11.15
C ILE A 35 5.54 -2.45 -11.31
N GLU A 36 4.51 -2.66 -10.48
CA GLU A 36 3.38 -1.74 -10.32
C GLU A 36 3.31 -1.26 -8.86
N VAL A 37 3.12 0.04 -8.66
CA VAL A 37 2.95 0.67 -7.36
C VAL A 37 1.49 1.15 -7.24
N ARG A 38 0.79 0.70 -6.22
CA ARG A 38 -0.59 1.06 -5.89
C ARG A 38 -0.59 1.94 -4.65
N THR A 39 -0.91 3.22 -4.83
CA THR A 39 -0.89 4.24 -3.76
C THR A 39 -1.67 5.48 -4.18
N GLU A 40 -2.04 6.36 -3.24
CA GLU A 40 -2.50 7.72 -3.58
C GLU A 40 -1.40 8.78 -3.53
N ALA A 41 -0.18 8.41 -3.13
CA ALA A 41 0.99 9.28 -3.16
C ALA A 41 1.32 9.77 -4.58
N ALA A 42 2.05 10.87 -4.66
CA ALA A 42 2.37 11.49 -5.94
C ALA A 42 3.40 10.67 -6.74
N ASP A 43 3.06 10.41 -7.99
CA ASP A 43 3.78 9.51 -8.90
C ASP A 43 5.26 9.91 -9.10
N TRP A 44 5.59 11.21 -9.00
CA TRP A 44 6.95 11.74 -9.17
C TRP A 44 7.94 11.31 -8.08
N ILE A 45 7.44 10.74 -6.97
CA ILE A 45 8.29 10.23 -5.88
C ILE A 45 8.96 8.91 -6.29
N PHE A 46 8.31 8.12 -7.16
CA PHE A 46 8.75 6.78 -7.50
C PHE A 46 9.74 6.77 -8.68
N PRO A 47 10.67 5.80 -8.73
CA PRO A 47 11.68 5.75 -9.79
C PRO A 47 11.06 5.50 -11.17
N SER A 48 11.69 6.03 -12.23
CA SER A 48 11.20 5.88 -13.61
C SER A 48 11.11 4.42 -14.06
N GLY A 49 10.07 4.04 -14.80
CA GLY A 49 9.90 2.66 -15.29
C GLY A 49 9.19 1.72 -14.30
N VAL A 50 8.64 2.25 -13.20
CA VAL A 50 7.54 1.59 -12.47
C VAL A 50 6.21 2.16 -12.94
N ARG A 51 5.17 1.32 -12.98
CA ARG A 51 3.81 1.78 -13.26
C ARG A 51 3.16 2.22 -11.95
N VAL A 52 2.77 3.49 -11.82
CA VAL A 52 2.02 3.97 -10.65
C VAL A 52 0.51 3.94 -10.95
N VAL A 53 -0.28 3.40 -10.03
CA VAL A 53 -1.74 3.31 -10.10
C VAL A 53 -2.31 3.97 -8.85
N ARG A 54 -3.15 5.01 -9.04
CA ARG A 54 -3.85 5.70 -7.96
C ARG A 54 -4.82 4.76 -7.23
N ARG A 55 -4.39 4.25 -6.07
CA ARG A 55 -5.14 3.26 -5.27
C ARG A 55 -4.77 3.31 -3.80
N GLY A 56 -5.70 3.72 -2.94
CA GLY A 56 -5.55 3.63 -1.48
C GLY A 56 -6.15 2.34 -0.94
N LEU A 57 -5.40 1.64 -0.07
CA LEU A 57 -5.89 0.53 0.74
C LEU A 57 -5.87 0.83 2.25
N ASP A 58 -5.43 2.02 2.61
CA ASP A 58 -5.47 2.57 3.96
C ASP A 58 -5.74 4.08 3.90
N ILE A 59 -5.92 4.67 5.07
CA ILE A 59 -6.08 6.11 5.27
C ILE A 59 -4.95 6.72 6.11
N GLY A 60 -4.14 5.87 6.76
CA GLY A 60 -3.16 6.24 7.78
C GLY A 60 -3.69 7.20 8.83
N VAL A 61 -3.00 8.31 9.05
CA VAL A 61 -3.47 9.37 9.97
C VAL A 61 -3.89 10.61 9.19
N VAL A 62 -5.03 11.18 9.55
CA VAL A 62 -5.41 12.50 9.03
C VAL A 62 -4.55 13.54 9.72
N GLN A 63 -3.65 14.13 8.95
CA GLN A 63 -2.60 15.02 9.42
C GLN A 63 -2.53 16.26 8.50
N PRO A 64 -3.39 17.28 8.73
CA PRO A 64 -3.40 18.50 7.91
C PRO A 64 -2.11 19.32 8.01
N GLU A 65 -1.41 19.25 9.15
CA GLU A 65 -0.09 19.86 9.36
C GLU A 65 0.86 18.87 10.04
N SER A 66 2.17 19.03 9.85
CA SER A 66 3.20 18.06 10.28
C SER A 66 3.19 17.68 11.77
N PHE A 67 2.53 18.45 12.63
CA PHE A 67 2.45 18.23 14.07
C PHE A 67 1.00 18.17 14.61
N ARG A 68 -0.02 18.27 13.74
CA ARG A 68 -1.42 18.16 14.15
C ARG A 68 -2.02 16.88 13.59
N LEU A 69 -2.38 15.97 14.50
CA LEU A 69 -3.14 14.77 14.17
C LEU A 69 -4.62 15.04 14.43
N GLU A 70 -5.49 14.46 13.62
CA GLU A 70 -6.95 14.51 13.80
C GLU A 70 -7.50 13.11 14.08
N PRO A 71 -7.41 12.58 15.32
CA PRO A 71 -7.81 11.21 15.63
C PRO A 71 -9.28 10.90 15.29
N ARG A 72 -10.20 11.80 15.63
CA ARG A 72 -11.64 11.63 15.35
C ARG A 72 -11.89 11.49 13.85
N GLU A 73 -11.32 12.38 13.05
CA GLU A 73 -11.47 12.34 11.59
C GLU A 73 -10.81 11.09 11.00
N THR A 74 -9.67 10.68 11.55
CA THR A 74 -8.99 9.44 11.18
C THR A 74 -9.89 8.22 11.39
N LEU A 75 -10.51 8.10 12.57
CA LEU A 75 -11.43 7.00 12.86
C LEU A 75 -12.70 7.03 11.99
N VAL A 76 -13.24 8.21 11.67
CA VAL A 76 -14.39 8.35 10.76
C VAL A 76 -14.04 7.83 9.36
N ARG A 77 -12.89 8.22 8.82
CA ARG A 77 -12.43 7.75 7.50
C ARG A 77 -12.07 6.27 7.50
N TYR A 78 -11.43 5.80 8.57
CA TYR A 78 -11.13 4.38 8.75
C TYR A 78 -12.41 3.54 8.77
N ALA A 79 -13.44 3.95 9.52
CA ALA A 79 -14.73 3.27 9.55
C ALA A 79 -15.40 3.22 8.16
N ALA A 80 -15.33 4.32 7.40
CA ALA A 80 -15.86 4.36 6.03
C ALA A 80 -15.10 3.42 5.08
N LEU A 81 -13.77 3.31 5.21
CA LEU A 81 -12.96 2.36 4.46
C LEU A 81 -13.29 0.91 4.87
N ALA A 82 -13.32 0.64 6.18
CA ALA A 82 -13.60 -0.68 6.74
C ALA A 82 -14.97 -1.23 6.28
N ALA A 83 -15.99 -0.36 6.21
CA ALA A 83 -17.32 -0.74 5.71
C ALA A 83 -17.31 -1.25 4.25
N ARG A 84 -16.27 -0.94 3.47
CA ARG A 84 -16.12 -1.34 2.06
C ARG A 84 -14.95 -2.29 1.82
N GLU A 85 -14.25 -2.71 2.88
CA GLU A 85 -13.00 -3.45 2.78
C GLU A 85 -13.17 -4.78 2.03
N GLY A 86 -14.26 -5.52 2.29
CA GLY A 86 -14.55 -6.77 1.58
C GLY A 86 -14.67 -6.60 0.07
N GLU A 87 -15.43 -5.59 -0.38
CA GLU A 87 -15.58 -5.28 -1.82
C GLU A 87 -14.23 -4.87 -2.44
N LEU A 88 -13.43 -4.09 -1.69
CA LEU A 88 -12.10 -3.67 -2.11
C LEU A 88 -11.18 -4.88 -2.28
N ILE A 89 -11.14 -5.78 -1.30
CA ILE A 89 -10.30 -6.98 -1.33
C ILE A 89 -10.65 -7.86 -2.53
N GLU A 90 -11.93 -8.14 -2.77
CA GLU A 90 -12.36 -9.00 -3.88
C GLU A 90 -12.01 -8.40 -5.25
N ARG A 91 -12.20 -7.08 -5.40
CA ARG A 91 -11.86 -6.39 -6.65
C ARG A 91 -10.37 -6.45 -6.92
N GLU A 92 -9.54 -6.05 -5.95
CA GLU A 92 -8.09 -6.03 -6.12
C GLU A 92 -7.55 -7.46 -6.34
N ALA A 93 -8.02 -8.45 -5.59
CA ALA A 93 -7.60 -9.84 -5.77
C ALA A 93 -7.92 -10.38 -7.18
N THR A 94 -9.09 -10.03 -7.72
CA THR A 94 -9.48 -10.37 -9.10
C THR A 94 -8.54 -9.71 -10.12
N GLU A 95 -8.16 -8.45 -9.90
CA GLU A 95 -7.20 -7.75 -10.76
C GLU A 95 -5.81 -8.39 -10.71
N LEU A 96 -5.29 -8.71 -9.51
CA LEU A 96 -4.00 -9.36 -9.35
C LEU A 96 -3.97 -10.73 -10.04
N HIS A 97 -5.04 -11.51 -9.90
CA HIS A 97 -5.17 -12.81 -10.55
C HIS A 97 -5.15 -12.67 -12.08
N ARG A 98 -5.96 -11.76 -12.65
CA ARG A 98 -6.01 -11.52 -14.10
C ARG A 98 -4.69 -11.00 -14.66
N ALA A 99 -3.95 -10.21 -13.89
CA ALA A 99 -2.67 -9.66 -14.29
C ALA A 99 -1.49 -10.65 -14.10
N GLY A 100 -1.74 -11.85 -13.56
CA GLY A 100 -0.69 -12.85 -13.33
C GLY A 100 0.37 -12.38 -12.33
N VAL A 101 -0.05 -11.65 -11.28
CA VAL A 101 0.86 -11.13 -10.26
C VAL A 101 1.47 -12.29 -9.47
N GLY A 102 2.80 -12.28 -9.37
CA GLY A 102 3.57 -13.34 -8.70
C GLY A 102 4.01 -12.99 -7.29
N LEU A 103 3.96 -11.71 -6.90
CA LEU A 103 4.33 -11.24 -5.56
C LEU A 103 3.59 -9.95 -5.22
N VAL A 104 3.13 -9.86 -3.98
CA VAL A 104 2.65 -8.62 -3.36
C VAL A 104 3.68 -8.14 -2.32
N VAL A 105 4.03 -6.86 -2.37
CA VAL A 105 4.80 -6.17 -1.33
C VAL A 105 3.90 -5.12 -0.70
N ALA A 106 3.81 -5.07 0.61
CA ALA A 106 2.91 -4.17 1.33
C ALA A 106 3.70 -3.30 2.31
N ASP A 107 3.69 -1.98 2.10
CA ASP A 107 4.12 -0.97 3.07
C ASP A 107 3.00 -0.67 4.08
N ILE A 108 2.55 -1.76 4.71
CA ILE A 108 1.64 -1.81 5.87
C ILE A 108 0.15 -1.40 5.66
N PRO A 109 -0.44 -1.26 4.46
CA PRO A 109 -1.90 -1.31 4.38
C PRO A 109 -2.36 -2.74 4.66
N SER A 110 -3.05 -2.97 5.79
CA SER A 110 -3.47 -4.30 6.25
C SER A 110 -4.27 -5.08 5.19
N ALA A 111 -5.13 -4.38 4.45
CA ALA A 111 -5.93 -4.96 3.38
C ALA A 111 -5.11 -5.60 2.25
N ALA A 112 -3.87 -5.16 2.01
CA ALA A 112 -3.01 -5.75 0.97
C ALA A 112 -2.67 -7.22 1.24
N PHE A 113 -2.54 -7.62 2.52
CA PHE A 113 -2.30 -9.02 2.88
C PHE A 113 -3.54 -9.89 2.65
N ALA A 114 -4.73 -9.34 2.91
CA ALA A 114 -5.98 -10.03 2.61
C ALA A 114 -6.19 -10.17 1.09
N VAL A 115 -5.89 -9.11 0.33
CA VAL A 115 -5.86 -9.14 -1.14
C VAL A 115 -4.93 -10.23 -1.67
N ALA A 116 -3.68 -10.27 -1.20
CA ALA A 116 -2.71 -11.26 -1.66
C ALA A 116 -3.15 -12.70 -1.34
N ARG A 117 -3.61 -12.93 -0.11
CA ARG A 117 -4.17 -14.22 0.32
C ARG A 117 -5.33 -14.65 -0.57
N ARG A 118 -6.26 -13.74 -0.85
CA ARG A 118 -7.43 -14.01 -1.68
C ARG A 118 -7.06 -14.30 -3.13
N ALA A 119 -6.03 -13.63 -3.66
CA ALA A 119 -5.49 -13.86 -4.99
C ALA A 119 -4.62 -15.14 -5.10
N GLY A 120 -4.27 -15.78 -3.98
CA GLY A 120 -3.35 -16.92 -3.96
C GLY A 120 -1.89 -16.54 -4.24
N VAL A 121 -1.52 -15.29 -3.94
CA VAL A 121 -0.19 -14.73 -4.23
C VAL A 121 0.60 -14.58 -2.92
N PRO A 122 1.89 -14.93 -2.88
CA PRO A 122 2.72 -14.66 -1.71
C PRO A 122 2.82 -13.15 -1.43
N SER A 123 2.89 -12.78 -0.16
CA SER A 123 3.01 -11.37 0.27
C SER A 123 4.17 -11.16 1.23
N VAL A 124 4.85 -10.02 1.09
CA VAL A 124 5.88 -9.53 2.01
C VAL A 124 5.44 -8.19 2.59
N GLY A 125 5.57 -8.04 3.91
CA GLY A 125 5.35 -6.75 4.59
C GLY A 125 6.67 -6.01 4.80
N ILE A 126 6.68 -4.71 4.55
CA ILE A 126 7.77 -3.79 4.87
C ILE A 126 7.21 -2.75 5.82
N GLY A 127 7.89 -2.49 6.94
CA GLY A 127 7.34 -1.54 7.88
C GLY A 127 8.22 -1.25 9.09
N ASN A 128 8.02 -0.07 9.67
CA ASN A 128 8.61 0.32 10.95
C ASN A 128 7.62 0.12 12.12
N PHE A 129 6.32 0.23 11.85
CA PHE A 129 5.21 0.19 12.81
C PHE A 129 3.93 -0.16 12.06
N CYS A 130 2.95 -0.78 12.71
CA CYS A 130 1.67 -1.10 12.06
C CYS A 130 0.57 -0.11 12.45
N TRP A 131 -0.49 -0.03 11.64
CA TRP A 131 -1.60 0.90 11.90
C TRP A 131 -2.34 0.60 13.20
N ASP A 132 -2.39 -0.66 13.64
CA ASP A 132 -2.92 -1.04 14.96
C ASP A 132 -2.14 -0.37 16.09
N TRP A 133 -0.81 -0.33 16.03
CA TRP A 133 0.00 0.37 17.03
C TRP A 133 -0.22 1.89 16.99
N ILE A 134 -0.33 2.48 15.79
CA ILE A 134 -0.59 3.92 15.65
C ILE A 134 -1.99 4.31 16.16
N TYR A 135 -2.99 3.45 15.95
CA TYR A 135 -4.37 3.71 16.34
C TYR A 135 -4.69 3.32 17.78
N GLU A 136 -3.83 2.54 18.45
CA GLU A 136 -4.01 2.07 19.85
C GLU A 136 -4.46 3.17 20.82
N PRO A 137 -3.93 4.42 20.80
CA PRO A 137 -4.37 5.45 21.74
C PRO A 137 -5.77 6.01 21.47
N TRP A 138 -6.42 5.63 20.37
CA TRP A 138 -7.70 6.19 19.90
C TRP A 138 -8.87 5.20 19.94
N VAL A 139 -8.59 3.92 20.17
CA VAL A 139 -9.57 2.82 20.15
C VAL A 139 -9.79 2.19 21.51
#